data_AF-T0SGK1-F1
#
_entry.id   AF-T0SGK1-F1
#
_cell.length_a   1.000
_cell.length_b   1.000
_cell.length_c   1.000
_cell.angle_alpha   90.00
_cell.angle_beta   90.00
_cell.angle_gamma   90.00
#
_symmetry.space_group_name_H-M   'P 1'
#
loop_
_entity.id
_entity.type
_entity.pdbx_description
1 polymer ?
#
loop_
_entity_poly.entity_id
_entity_poly.type
_entity_poly.pdbx_seq_one_letter_code
_entity_poly.pdbx_strand_id
1 'polypeptide(L)'
;MDRRRAETKAPAKKVPGKAKPETKSSNKEDQFSRASGRLKELQKNTVSSASRVKAAASNQSVAPKSPPKSTNAYKARPIEKTKFRYFYDRGDLPLRINFNGAVRKVQWQVDITTLDYTHYLPLFIEGLRELDEPYKFLALNGTLDLLEKGGDRSLTSIPHLILPMKQNLMTRQPQILCTQMKVLQKLVLLCPYAGEALVPYYRQLLTIFNLFITKRGTIQNA
;
A
#
# COMPACT_ATOMS: atom_id res chain seq x y z
N MET A 1 47.11 31.67 54.05
CA MET A 1 47.56 30.79 55.15
C MET A 1 46.56 29.64 55.28
N ASP A 2 47.03 28.44 54.94
CA ASP A 2 46.71 27.15 55.59
C ASP A 2 45.43 26.99 56.42
N ARG A 3 44.55 26.03 56.05
CA ARG A 3 44.28 24.78 56.83
C ARG A 3 43.10 23.93 56.29
N ARG A 4 43.47 22.79 55.69
CA ARG A 4 42.99 21.39 55.77
C ARG A 4 41.53 21.01 56.14
N ARG A 5 41.08 19.96 55.43
CA ARG A 5 40.39 18.69 55.86
C ARG A 5 38.97 18.54 55.27
N ALA A 6 38.50 17.44 54.65
CA ALA A 6 39.05 16.14 54.28
C ALA A 6 38.20 15.56 53.11
N GLU A 7 38.85 14.85 52.18
CA GLU A 7 38.23 14.03 51.14
C GLU A 7 38.04 12.59 51.64
N THR A 8 36.85 12.01 51.39
CA THR A 8 36.59 10.57 51.47
C THR A 8 36.70 9.94 50.09
N LYS A 9 37.51 8.88 50.01
CA LYS A 9 37.97 8.16 48.81
C LYS A 9 37.14 6.88 48.58
N ALA A 10 36.67 6.65 47.36
CA ALA A 10 36.28 5.34 46.84
C ALA A 10 36.72 5.19 45.36
N PRO A 11 37.04 3.98 44.87
CA PRO A 11 38.16 3.77 43.96
C PRO A 11 37.84 3.74 42.46
N ALA A 12 38.89 4.01 41.69
CA ALA A 12 38.97 4.13 40.24
C ALA A 12 38.62 2.85 39.45
N LYS A 13 37.91 3.04 38.32
CA LYS A 13 37.86 2.08 37.21
C LYS A 13 38.54 2.69 35.99
N LYS A 14 39.75 2.19 35.71
CA LYS A 14 40.62 2.54 34.60
C LYS A 14 40.14 1.81 33.34
N VAL A 15 39.91 2.58 32.28
CA VAL A 15 39.68 2.11 30.90
C VAL A 15 40.93 1.36 30.41
N PRO A 16 40.85 0.12 29.91
CA PRO A 16 41.96 -0.50 29.21
C PRO A 16 41.96 -0.08 27.74
N GLY A 17 43.15 0.29 27.28
CA GLY A 17 43.42 0.88 25.99
C GLY A 17 43.39 -0.08 24.81
N LYS A 18 43.36 0.57 23.65
CA LYS A 18 43.44 0.08 22.27
C LYS A 18 44.77 -0.65 22.06
N ALA A 19 44.73 -1.94 21.74
CA ALA A 19 45.88 -2.72 21.28
C ALA A 19 45.78 -2.99 19.77
N LYS A 20 46.84 -2.64 19.05
CA LYS A 20 47.13 -2.99 17.64
C LYS A 20 47.25 -4.51 17.47
N PRO A 21 46.81 -5.10 16.36
CA PRO A 21 47.20 -6.46 16.01
C PRO A 21 48.55 -6.45 15.26
N GLU A 22 49.52 -7.14 15.85
CA GLU A 22 50.78 -7.53 15.19
C GLU A 22 50.58 -8.78 14.35
N THR A 23 51.26 -8.76 13.21
CA THR A 23 51.27 -9.73 12.11
C THR A 23 51.89 -11.06 12.54
N LYS A 24 51.18 -12.18 12.33
CA LYS A 24 51.79 -13.52 12.24
C LYS A 24 51.34 -14.20 10.95
N SER A 25 52.36 -14.58 10.17
CA SER A 25 52.32 -15.35 8.93
C SER A 25 51.73 -16.75 9.16
N SER A 26 50.77 -17.16 8.32
CA SER A 26 50.45 -18.57 8.10
C SER A 26 49.76 -18.78 6.75
N ASN A 27 50.47 -19.51 5.89
CA ASN A 27 50.20 -20.07 4.55
C ASN A 27 48.74 -20.13 4.07
N LYS A 28 48.48 -19.50 2.92
CA LYS A 28 47.20 -19.48 2.18
C LYS A 28 46.98 -20.69 1.24
N GLU A 29 47.89 -21.65 1.20
CA GLU A 29 47.84 -22.74 0.20
C GLU A 29 47.00 -23.96 0.65
N ASP A 30 46.67 -24.10 1.94
CA ASP A 30 45.99 -25.31 2.45
C ASP A 30 44.45 -25.25 2.48
N GLN A 31 43.82 -24.10 2.19
CA GLN A 31 42.34 -24.02 2.16
C GLN A 31 41.72 -24.36 0.80
N PHE A 32 42.49 -24.26 -0.29
CA PHE A 32 41.97 -24.53 -1.64
C PHE A 32 41.95 -26.03 -1.98
N SER A 33 42.79 -26.85 -1.33
CA SER A 33 42.84 -28.31 -1.54
C SER A 33 41.65 -29.04 -0.88
N ARG A 34 41.18 -28.57 0.28
CA ARG A 34 40.03 -29.16 1.02
C ARG A 34 38.68 -28.94 0.33
N ALA A 35 38.53 -27.87 -0.45
CA ALA A 35 37.30 -27.60 -1.21
C ALA A 35 37.17 -28.50 -2.46
N SER A 36 38.28 -28.90 -3.06
CA SER A 36 38.31 -29.73 -4.27
C SER A 36 37.97 -31.21 -4.00
N GLY A 37 38.31 -31.72 -2.82
CA GLY A 37 37.94 -33.09 -2.40
C GLY A 37 36.44 -33.27 -2.19
N ARG A 38 35.77 -32.29 -1.59
CA ARG A 38 34.33 -32.36 -1.26
C ARG A 38 33.42 -32.31 -2.49
N LEU A 39 33.87 -31.69 -3.58
CA LEU A 39 33.15 -31.66 -4.85
C LEU A 39 33.23 -33.00 -5.61
N LYS A 40 34.36 -33.71 -5.51
CA LYS A 40 34.54 -35.04 -6.11
C LYS A 40 33.78 -36.15 -5.37
N GLU A 41 33.53 -35.98 -4.08
CA GLU A 41 32.78 -36.96 -3.28
C GLU A 41 31.25 -36.82 -3.46
N LEU A 42 30.75 -35.61 -3.69
CA LEU A 42 29.33 -35.36 -3.97
C LEU A 42 28.89 -35.77 -5.39
N GLN A 43 29.82 -35.87 -6.35
CA GLN A 43 29.53 -36.36 -7.70
C GLN A 43 29.59 -37.91 -7.81
N LYS A 44 30.19 -38.61 -6.83
CA LYS A 44 30.30 -40.08 -6.85
C LYS A 44 29.00 -40.78 -6.41
N ASN A 45 28.11 -40.07 -5.72
CA ASN A 45 26.82 -40.59 -5.25
C ASN A 45 25.61 -40.19 -6.10
N THR A 46 25.81 -39.47 -7.20
CA THR A 46 24.77 -39.30 -8.23
C THR A 46 24.99 -40.32 -9.33
N VAL A 47 24.66 -41.59 -9.04
CA VAL A 47 24.33 -42.54 -10.10
C VAL A 47 22.99 -42.08 -10.66
N SER A 48 23.11 -41.33 -11.74
CA SER A 48 22.11 -41.10 -12.75
C SER A 48 21.32 -42.38 -13.03
N SER A 49 20.11 -42.48 -12.48
CA SER A 49 19.04 -43.28 -13.05
C SER A 49 18.52 -42.61 -14.33
N ALA A 50 19.44 -42.42 -15.29
CA ALA A 50 19.19 -41.95 -16.63
C ALA A 50 19.68 -43.04 -17.58
N SER A 51 18.95 -44.16 -17.63
CA SER A 51 18.72 -44.99 -18.82
C SER A 51 17.97 -46.27 -18.47
N ARG A 52 16.93 -46.56 -19.27
CA ARG A 52 16.04 -47.72 -19.28
C ARG A 52 14.76 -47.61 -18.42
N VAL A 53 13.95 -46.61 -18.73
CA VAL A 53 12.50 -46.83 -18.77
C VAL A 53 12.18 -47.76 -19.95
N LYS A 54 11.69 -48.98 -19.65
CA LYS A 54 11.02 -49.82 -20.66
C LYS A 54 9.83 -49.02 -21.19
N ALA A 55 9.68 -48.99 -22.51
CA ALA A 55 8.50 -48.46 -23.17
C ALA A 55 7.28 -49.31 -22.76
N ALA A 56 6.55 -48.88 -21.73
CA ALA A 56 5.16 -49.22 -21.60
C ALA A 56 4.43 -48.35 -22.63
N ALA A 57 4.13 -48.94 -23.80
CA ALA A 57 3.24 -48.36 -24.79
C ALA A 57 1.81 -48.32 -24.19
N SER A 58 1.57 -47.39 -23.28
CA SER A 58 0.23 -46.91 -22.98
C SER A 58 -0.01 -45.77 -23.96
N ASN A 59 -0.80 -46.04 -25.00
CA ASN A 59 -1.47 -45.00 -25.78
C ASN A 59 -2.45 -44.26 -24.85
N GLN A 60 -1.92 -43.42 -23.96
CA GLN A 60 -2.69 -42.33 -23.39
C GLN A 60 -2.50 -41.16 -24.33
N SER A 61 -3.51 -40.94 -25.16
CA SER A 61 -3.71 -39.66 -25.81
C SER A 61 -3.66 -38.58 -24.73
N VAL A 62 -2.56 -37.84 -24.67
CA VAL A 62 -2.46 -36.64 -23.86
C VAL A 62 -3.40 -35.64 -24.52
N ALA A 63 -4.66 -35.64 -24.08
CA ALA A 63 -5.63 -34.64 -24.49
C ALA A 63 -4.95 -33.26 -24.31
N PRO A 64 -5.06 -32.35 -25.29
CA PRO A 64 -4.43 -31.04 -25.18
C PRO A 64 -4.93 -30.40 -23.88
N LYS A 65 -4.02 -30.16 -22.93
CA LYS A 65 -4.34 -29.48 -21.67
C LYS A 65 -4.95 -28.14 -22.07
N SER A 66 -6.26 -28.01 -21.89
CA SER A 66 -6.99 -26.79 -22.19
C SER A 66 -6.27 -25.61 -21.53
N PRO A 67 -6.18 -24.44 -22.19
CA PRO A 67 -5.54 -23.28 -21.60
C PRO A 67 -6.13 -23.00 -20.20
N PRO A 68 -5.30 -22.52 -19.25
CA PRO A 68 -5.77 -22.24 -17.90
C PRO A 68 -6.98 -21.32 -17.94
N LYS A 69 -7.99 -21.63 -17.12
CA LYS A 69 -9.22 -20.84 -17.03
C LYS A 69 -8.89 -19.37 -16.76
N SER A 70 -9.48 -18.47 -17.55
CA SER A 70 -9.29 -17.02 -17.37
C SER A 70 -9.64 -16.61 -15.94
N THR A 71 -8.69 -15.95 -15.26
CA THR A 71 -8.84 -15.50 -13.87
C THR A 71 -9.72 -14.26 -13.72
N ASN A 72 -10.31 -13.75 -14.80
CA ASN A 72 -11.19 -12.57 -14.82
C ASN A 72 -10.60 -11.38 -14.03
N ALA A 73 -9.27 -11.22 -14.06
CA ALA A 73 -8.56 -10.29 -13.19
C ALA A 73 -9.03 -8.84 -13.41
N TYR A 74 -9.38 -8.47 -14.63
CA TYR A 74 -9.82 -7.13 -15.00
C TYR A 74 -11.33 -6.89 -14.88
N LYS A 75 -12.12 -7.92 -14.55
CA LYS A 75 -13.57 -7.80 -14.46
C LYS A 75 -13.94 -6.89 -13.28
N ALA A 76 -14.83 -5.93 -13.54
CA ALA A 76 -15.42 -5.10 -12.50
C ALA A 76 -16.12 -5.98 -11.46
N ARG A 77 -15.99 -5.60 -10.20
CA ARG A 77 -16.60 -6.29 -9.07
C ARG A 77 -17.90 -5.60 -8.68
N PRO A 78 -18.88 -6.35 -8.14
CA PRO A 78 -20.09 -5.74 -7.61
C PRO A 78 -19.73 -4.72 -6.52
N ILE A 79 -20.43 -3.58 -6.54
CA ILE A 79 -20.26 -2.51 -5.57
C ILE A 79 -21.27 -2.75 -4.45
N GLU A 80 -20.77 -2.92 -3.23
CA GLU A 80 -21.62 -2.99 -2.04
C GLU A 80 -22.22 -1.62 -1.73
N LYS A 81 -23.42 -1.60 -1.13
CA LYS A 81 -24.06 -0.37 -0.68
C LYS A 81 -23.14 0.36 0.31
N THR A 82 -22.88 1.64 0.06
CA THR A 82 -22.00 2.43 0.93
C THR A 82 -22.75 2.92 2.16
N LYS A 83 -22.02 3.12 3.26
CA LYS A 83 -22.54 3.87 4.41
C LYS A 83 -22.90 5.29 4.00
N PHE A 84 -22.12 5.90 3.12
CA PHE A 84 -22.39 7.25 2.61
C PHE A 84 -23.82 7.40 2.09
N ARG A 85 -24.28 6.47 1.24
CA ARG A 85 -25.65 6.44 0.74
C ARG A 85 -26.69 6.30 1.85
N TYR A 86 -26.44 5.40 2.80
CA TYR A 86 -27.32 5.23 3.96
C TYR A 86 -27.47 6.51 4.81
N PHE A 87 -26.37 7.21 5.10
CA PHE A 87 -26.40 8.47 5.85
C PHE A 87 -27.05 9.60 5.05
N TYR A 88 -26.89 9.62 3.71
CA TYR A 88 -27.58 10.56 2.85
C TYR A 88 -29.10 10.33 2.87
N ASP A 89 -29.55 9.09 2.66
CA ASP A 89 -30.97 8.74 2.62
C ASP A 89 -31.69 9.04 3.94
N ARG A 90 -30.96 8.95 5.06
CA ARG A 90 -31.43 9.34 6.39
C ARG A 90 -31.44 10.85 6.65
N GLY A 91 -30.71 11.64 5.87
CA GLY A 91 -30.55 13.07 6.09
C GLY A 91 -29.54 13.44 7.19
N ASP A 92 -28.64 12.53 7.56
CA ASP A 92 -27.67 12.71 8.65
C ASP A 92 -26.35 13.35 8.18
N LEU A 93 -26.17 13.60 6.88
CA LEU A 93 -24.96 14.22 6.34
C LEU A 93 -24.94 15.75 6.57
N PRO A 94 -23.79 16.34 6.96
CA PRO A 94 -23.66 17.78 7.25
C PRO A 94 -23.61 18.64 5.97
N LEU A 95 -24.14 18.17 4.85
CA LEU A 95 -24.19 18.88 3.59
C LEU A 95 -25.40 18.51 2.75
N ARG A 96 -25.76 19.40 1.83
CA ARG A 96 -26.85 19.21 0.87
C ARG A 96 -26.49 19.76 -0.50
N ILE A 97 -27.26 19.37 -1.51
CA ILE A 97 -27.21 20.02 -2.82
C ILE A 97 -28.03 21.31 -2.73
N ASN A 98 -27.42 22.40 -3.15
CA ASN A 98 -28.11 23.65 -3.41
C ASN A 98 -28.04 23.98 -4.91
N PHE A 99 -29.14 24.49 -5.46
CA PHE A 99 -29.22 24.91 -6.85
C PHE A 99 -29.20 26.43 -6.90
N ASN A 100 -28.13 26.99 -7.48
CA ASN A 100 -28.07 28.41 -7.81
C ASN A 100 -28.40 28.57 -9.30
N GLY A 101 -29.69 28.70 -9.60
CA GLY A 101 -30.20 28.59 -10.97
C GLY A 101 -29.92 27.21 -11.56
N ALA A 102 -29.30 27.16 -12.74
CA ALA A 102 -28.92 25.90 -13.40
C ALA A 102 -27.65 25.24 -12.82
N VAL A 103 -26.94 25.89 -11.90
CA VAL A 103 -25.68 25.39 -11.34
C VAL A 103 -25.93 24.71 -10.01
N ARG A 104 -25.65 23.40 -9.94
CA ARG A 104 -25.63 22.65 -8.68
C ARG A 104 -24.34 22.94 -7.90
N LYS A 105 -24.47 23.18 -6.60
CA LYS A 105 -23.36 23.42 -5.66
C LYS A 105 -23.55 22.61 -4.39
N VAL A 106 -22.44 22.25 -3.75
CA VAL A 106 -22.48 21.69 -2.39
C VAL A 106 -22.68 22.83 -1.39
N GLN A 107 -23.62 22.66 -0.48
CA GLN A 107 -23.84 23.57 0.63
C GLN A 107 -23.69 22.81 1.94
N TRP A 108 -22.67 23.19 2.72
CA TRP A 108 -22.43 22.67 4.05
C TRP A 108 -23.42 23.28 5.05
N GLN A 109 -23.94 22.46 5.95
CA GLN A 109 -24.81 22.90 7.05
C GLN A 109 -24.01 23.36 8.27
N VAL A 110 -22.79 22.86 8.40
CA VAL A 110 -21.87 23.14 9.52
C VAL A 110 -20.55 23.63 8.94
N ASP A 111 -19.79 24.42 9.71
CA ASP A 111 -18.46 24.82 9.28
C ASP A 111 -17.52 23.61 9.18
N ILE A 112 -16.85 23.49 8.03
CA ILE A 112 -15.99 22.37 7.66
C ILE A 112 -14.81 22.22 8.61
N THR A 113 -14.35 23.33 9.20
CA THR A 113 -13.21 23.31 10.13
C THR A 113 -13.55 22.68 11.48
N THR A 114 -14.84 22.64 11.83
CA THR A 114 -15.35 22.12 13.11
C THR A 114 -15.78 20.65 13.04
N LEU A 115 -15.80 20.06 11.84
CA LEU A 115 -16.19 18.67 11.64
C LEU A 115 -15.15 17.70 12.21
N ASP A 116 -15.63 16.53 12.65
CA ASP A 116 -14.74 15.41 12.99
C ASP A 116 -14.27 14.69 11.72
N TYR A 117 -13.02 14.92 11.34
CA TYR A 117 -12.41 14.34 10.15
C TYR A 117 -12.24 12.82 10.26
N THR A 118 -12.05 12.30 11.47
CA THR A 118 -11.87 10.85 11.67
C THR A 118 -13.15 10.07 11.41
N HIS A 119 -14.31 10.74 11.52
CA HIS A 119 -15.60 10.18 11.17
C HIS A 119 -16.00 10.49 9.72
N TYR A 120 -16.01 11.77 9.34
CA TYR A 120 -16.60 12.20 8.08
C TYR A 120 -15.69 11.95 6.87
N LEU A 121 -14.38 12.18 6.95
CA LEU A 121 -13.52 12.02 5.78
C LEU A 121 -13.49 10.57 5.27
N PRO A 122 -13.35 9.52 6.10
CA PRO A 122 -13.51 8.13 5.65
C PRO A 122 -14.89 7.84 5.04
N LEU A 123 -15.97 8.40 5.61
CA LEU A 123 -17.34 8.23 5.10
C LEU A 123 -17.50 8.81 3.68
N PHE A 124 -16.99 10.03 3.45
CA PHE A 124 -16.99 10.68 2.13
C PHE A 124 -16.11 9.93 1.12
N ILE A 125 -14.93 9.47 1.53
CA ILE A 125 -14.07 8.64 0.67
C ILE A 125 -14.77 7.33 0.32
N GLU A 126 -15.43 6.66 1.27
CA GLU A 126 -16.21 5.44 0.99
C GLU A 126 -17.29 5.69 -0.09
N GLY A 127 -17.93 6.86 -0.04
CA GLY A 127 -18.93 7.32 -1.00
C GLY A 127 -18.42 7.51 -2.42
N LEU A 128 -17.10 7.58 -2.67
CA LEU A 128 -16.54 7.66 -4.02
C LEU A 128 -16.83 6.42 -4.88
N ARG A 129 -17.38 5.35 -4.29
CA ARG A 129 -17.89 4.17 -5.02
C ARG A 129 -19.26 4.38 -5.63
N GLU A 130 -20.00 5.40 -5.19
CA GLU A 130 -21.32 5.69 -5.73
C GLU A 130 -21.20 6.25 -7.16
N LEU A 131 -21.96 5.67 -8.08
CA LEU A 131 -22.02 6.07 -9.48
C LEU A 131 -23.29 6.85 -9.81
N ASP A 132 -24.32 6.69 -8.98
CA ASP A 132 -25.63 7.30 -9.13
C ASP A 132 -25.62 8.76 -8.62
N GLU A 133 -26.35 9.63 -9.30
CA GLU A 133 -26.69 10.96 -8.78
C GLU A 133 -27.84 10.81 -7.76
N PRO A 134 -27.89 11.61 -6.67
CA PRO A 134 -26.98 12.72 -6.31
C PRO A 134 -25.70 12.31 -5.56
N TYR A 135 -25.58 11.03 -5.18
CA TYR A 135 -24.56 10.54 -4.25
C TYR A 135 -23.14 10.78 -4.78
N LYS A 136 -22.90 10.46 -6.05
CA LYS A 136 -21.61 10.64 -6.71
C LYS A 136 -21.11 12.09 -6.63
N PHE A 137 -21.99 13.05 -6.92
CA PHE A 137 -21.65 14.47 -6.88
C PHE A 137 -21.29 14.91 -5.46
N LEU A 138 -22.09 14.52 -4.47
CA LEU A 138 -21.87 14.92 -3.08
C LEU A 138 -20.63 14.27 -2.47
N ALA A 139 -20.41 12.97 -2.72
CA ALA A 139 -19.25 12.26 -2.19
C ALA A 139 -17.94 12.87 -2.71
N LEU A 140 -17.86 13.14 -4.03
CA LEU A 140 -16.67 13.71 -4.64
C LEU A 140 -16.41 15.14 -4.16
N ASN A 141 -17.38 16.04 -4.29
CA ASN A 141 -17.18 17.45 -3.94
C ASN A 141 -17.01 17.61 -2.42
N GLY A 142 -17.75 16.86 -1.61
CA GLY A 142 -17.58 16.85 -0.16
C GLY A 142 -16.19 16.37 0.26
N THR A 143 -15.65 15.34 -0.40
CA THR A 143 -14.26 14.90 -0.16
C THR A 143 -13.26 15.99 -0.51
N LEU A 144 -13.43 16.66 -1.66
CA LEU A 144 -12.51 17.71 -2.08
C LEU A 144 -12.54 18.91 -1.13
N ASP A 145 -13.73 19.36 -0.73
CA ASP A 145 -13.91 20.45 0.23
C ASP A 145 -13.26 20.13 1.59
N LEU A 146 -13.42 18.89 2.09
CA LEU A 146 -12.76 18.44 3.32
C LEU A 146 -11.24 18.46 3.17
N LEU A 147 -10.69 17.97 2.06
CA LEU A 147 -9.23 17.97 1.86
C LEU A 147 -8.67 19.39 1.74
N GLU A 148 -9.38 20.29 1.06
CA GLU A 148 -8.94 21.68 0.85
C GLU A 148 -8.99 22.53 2.12
N LYS A 149 -9.98 22.31 2.99
CA LYS A 149 -10.17 23.09 4.23
C LYS A 149 -9.72 22.34 5.50
N GLY A 150 -9.30 21.10 5.36
CA GLY A 150 -8.94 20.21 6.47
C GLY A 150 -7.62 20.53 7.14
N GLY A 151 -6.64 21.03 6.39
CA GLY A 151 -5.27 21.22 6.90
C GLY A 151 -4.75 19.93 7.55
N ASP A 152 -4.16 20.06 8.74
CA ASP A 152 -3.53 18.95 9.46
C ASP A 152 -4.52 17.88 9.97
N ARG A 153 -5.83 18.16 10.01
CA ARG A 153 -6.86 17.17 10.41
C ARG A 153 -6.98 16.02 9.42
N SER A 154 -6.63 16.26 8.16
CA SER A 154 -6.56 15.22 7.14
C SER A 154 -5.45 14.21 7.42
N LEU A 155 -4.33 14.67 8.03
CA LEU A 155 -3.17 13.83 8.38
C LEU A 155 -3.53 12.80 9.45
N THR A 156 -4.19 13.22 10.53
CA THR A 156 -4.58 12.34 11.63
C THR A 156 -5.58 11.27 11.20
N SER A 157 -6.33 11.54 10.13
CA SER A 157 -7.36 10.63 9.61
C SER A 157 -6.81 9.54 8.70
N ILE A 158 -5.55 9.63 8.22
CA ILE A 158 -4.96 8.71 7.22
C ILE A 158 -5.17 7.22 7.54
N PRO A 159 -4.93 6.73 8.77
CA PRO A 159 -5.13 5.31 9.08
C PRO A 159 -6.56 4.83 8.80
N HIS A 160 -7.55 5.70 8.98
CA HIS A 160 -8.96 5.42 8.74
C HIS A 160 -9.33 5.50 7.24
N LEU A 161 -8.53 6.17 6.41
CA LEU A 161 -8.77 6.29 4.96
C LEU A 161 -8.33 5.03 4.20
N ILE A 162 -7.38 4.26 4.74
CA ILE A 162 -6.77 3.14 4.01
C ILE A 162 -7.79 2.07 3.61
N LEU A 163 -8.70 1.72 4.52
CA LEU A 163 -9.73 0.73 4.26
C LEU A 163 -10.71 1.17 3.15
N PRO A 164 -11.39 2.33 3.24
CA PRO A 164 -12.30 2.77 2.19
C PRO A 164 -11.57 2.98 0.86
N MET A 165 -10.36 3.57 0.86
CA MET A 165 -9.56 3.69 -0.37
C MET A 165 -9.29 2.34 -1.02
N LYS A 166 -8.86 1.34 -0.24
CA LYS A 166 -8.64 -0.02 -0.73
C LYS A 166 -9.92 -0.62 -1.30
N GLN A 167 -11.05 -0.49 -0.61
CA GLN A 167 -12.35 -1.00 -1.08
C GLN A 167 -12.77 -0.35 -2.41
N ASN A 168 -12.55 0.95 -2.56
CA ASN A 168 -12.83 1.70 -3.79
C ASN A 168 -11.99 1.19 -4.95
N LEU A 169 -10.69 1.00 -4.74
CA LEU A 169 -9.78 0.44 -5.75
C LEU A 169 -10.16 -1.01 -6.11
N MET A 170 -10.54 -1.83 -5.12
CA MET A 170 -10.93 -3.23 -5.34
C MET A 170 -12.20 -3.41 -6.18
N THR A 171 -13.02 -2.37 -6.38
CA THR A 171 -14.17 -2.43 -7.32
C THR A 171 -13.75 -2.72 -8.76
N ARG A 172 -12.50 -2.39 -9.13
CA ARG A 172 -11.96 -2.53 -10.50
C ARG A 172 -12.79 -1.79 -11.56
N GLN A 173 -13.66 -0.87 -11.14
CA GLN A 173 -14.45 -0.04 -12.03
C GLN A 173 -13.60 1.16 -12.47
N PRO A 174 -13.39 1.38 -13.79
CA PRO A 174 -12.49 2.45 -14.26
C PRO A 174 -12.84 3.84 -13.73
N GLN A 175 -14.13 4.19 -13.66
CA GLN A 175 -14.58 5.49 -13.17
C GLN A 175 -14.24 5.72 -11.68
N ILE A 176 -14.40 4.69 -10.85
CA ILE A 176 -14.08 4.75 -9.41
C ILE A 176 -12.57 4.82 -9.22
N LEU A 177 -11.81 3.99 -9.95
CA LEU A 177 -10.34 4.00 -9.93
C LEU A 177 -9.78 5.39 -10.25
N CYS A 178 -10.22 6.00 -11.35
CA CYS A 178 -9.75 7.33 -11.74
C CYS A 178 -10.11 8.40 -10.70
N THR A 179 -11.34 8.36 -10.16
CA THR A 179 -11.78 9.30 -9.13
C THR A 179 -10.97 9.14 -7.85
N GLN A 180 -10.79 7.91 -7.38
CA GLN A 180 -10.00 7.60 -6.18
C GLN A 180 -8.53 8.02 -6.32
N MET A 181 -7.93 7.82 -7.50
CA MET A 181 -6.56 8.26 -7.78
C MET A 181 -6.43 9.78 -7.74
N LYS A 182 -7.39 10.52 -8.32
CA LYS A 182 -7.40 11.99 -8.27
C LYS A 182 -7.51 12.49 -6.83
N VAL A 183 -8.38 11.87 -6.03
CA VAL A 183 -8.51 12.20 -4.60
C VAL A 183 -7.23 11.87 -3.83
N LEU A 184 -6.58 10.75 -4.12
CA LEU A 184 -5.30 10.39 -3.50
C LEU A 184 -4.20 11.40 -3.84
N GLN A 185 -4.13 11.87 -5.09
CA GLN A 185 -3.20 12.94 -5.49
C GLN A 185 -3.51 14.24 -4.73
N LYS A 186 -4.78 14.62 -4.64
CA LYS A 186 -5.20 15.82 -3.90
C LYS A 186 -4.86 15.73 -2.42
N LEU A 187 -5.06 14.58 -1.78
CA LEU A 187 -4.66 14.36 -0.38
C LEU A 187 -3.18 14.64 -0.17
N VAL A 188 -2.30 14.08 -1.01
CA VAL A 188 -0.84 14.25 -0.88
C VAL A 188 -0.41 15.69 -1.19
N LEU A 189 -1.08 16.37 -2.12
CA LEU A 189 -0.76 17.75 -2.49
C LEU A 189 -1.23 18.79 -1.46
N LEU A 190 -2.38 18.55 -0.82
CA LEU A 190 -3.02 19.50 0.08
C LEU A 190 -2.61 19.30 1.55
N CYS A 191 -2.18 18.10 1.93
CA CYS A 191 -1.81 17.77 3.31
C CYS A 191 -0.29 17.55 3.43
N PRO A 192 0.44 18.44 4.13
CA PRO A 192 1.85 18.22 4.47
C PRO A 192 2.04 16.87 5.17
N TYR A 193 3.17 16.21 4.91
CA TYR A 193 3.53 14.89 5.48
C TYR A 193 2.60 13.71 5.15
N ALA A 194 1.51 13.91 4.40
CA ALA A 194 0.62 12.81 4.02
C ALA A 194 1.33 11.73 3.20
N GLY A 195 2.29 12.12 2.35
CA GLY A 195 3.10 11.17 1.58
C GLY A 195 3.92 10.22 2.47
N GLU A 196 4.55 10.75 3.52
CA GLU A 196 5.34 9.97 4.48
C GLU A 196 4.44 9.05 5.31
N ALA A 197 3.29 9.57 5.76
CA ALA A 197 2.30 8.81 6.51
C ALA A 197 1.66 7.66 5.70
N LEU A 198 1.63 7.76 4.37
CA LEU A 198 1.08 6.73 3.48
C LEU A 198 2.05 5.56 3.19
N VAL A 199 3.36 5.75 3.39
CA VAL A 199 4.41 4.74 3.12
C VAL A 199 4.07 3.34 3.68
N PRO A 200 3.66 3.17 4.96
CA PRO A 200 3.34 1.84 5.49
C PRO A 200 2.16 1.14 4.79
N TYR A 201 1.35 1.89 4.03
CA TYR A 201 0.12 1.38 3.39
C TYR A 201 0.26 1.13 1.89
N TYR A 202 1.41 1.44 1.27
CA TYR A 202 1.64 1.26 -0.16
C TYR A 202 1.35 -0.16 -0.66
N ARG A 203 1.72 -1.20 0.10
CA ARG A 203 1.43 -2.59 -0.28
C ARG A 203 -0.08 -2.83 -0.46
N GLN A 204 -0.92 -2.18 0.33
CA GLN A 204 -2.36 -2.37 0.27
C GLN A 204 -2.98 -1.59 -0.89
N LEU A 205 -2.53 -0.36 -1.14
CA LEU A 205 -3.10 0.53 -2.14
C LEU A 205 -2.55 0.25 -3.55
N LEU A 206 -1.23 0.10 -3.70
CA LEU A 206 -0.57 -0.01 -5.01
C LEU A 206 -0.82 -1.32 -5.73
N THR A 207 -1.16 -2.40 -5.00
CA THR A 207 -1.43 -3.72 -5.60
C THR A 207 -2.48 -3.65 -6.72
N ILE A 208 -3.49 -2.79 -6.59
CA ILE A 208 -4.52 -2.64 -7.61
C ILE A 208 -4.03 -1.79 -8.79
N PHE A 209 -3.19 -0.77 -8.56
CA PHE A 209 -2.63 0.02 -9.65
C PHE A 209 -1.75 -0.80 -10.57
N ASN A 210 -0.97 -1.73 -10.02
CA ASN A 210 -0.16 -2.67 -10.81
C ASN A 210 -1.00 -3.48 -11.80
N LEU A 211 -2.25 -3.82 -11.44
CA LEU A 211 -3.15 -4.52 -12.35
C LEU A 211 -3.51 -3.67 -13.58
N PHE A 212 -3.62 -2.35 -13.44
CA PHE A 212 -4.11 -1.46 -14.51
C PHE A 212 -3.02 -0.59 -15.17
N ILE A 213 -1.76 -0.69 -14.74
CA ILE A 213 -0.66 0.19 -15.19
C ILE A 213 -0.39 0.12 -16.70
N THR A 214 -0.63 -1.04 -17.33
CA THR A 214 -0.42 -1.25 -18.77
C THR A 214 -1.68 -0.96 -19.60
N LYS A 215 -2.84 -0.76 -18.96
CA LYS A 215 -4.11 -0.51 -19.65
C LYS A 215 -4.18 0.95 -20.11
N ARG A 216 -3.62 1.22 -21.28
CA ARG A 216 -3.73 2.51 -21.97
C ARG A 216 -4.90 2.46 -22.95
N GLY A 217 -5.72 3.52 -22.97
CA GLY A 217 -6.70 3.68 -24.03
C GLY A 217 -5.99 4.09 -25.31
N THR A 218 -5.98 3.24 -26.32
CA THR A 218 -5.59 3.68 -27.67
C THR A 218 -6.71 4.58 -28.16
N ILE A 219 -6.43 5.87 -28.32
CA ILE A 219 -7.32 6.79 -29.03
C ILE A 219 -7.24 6.40 -30.50
N GLN A 220 -8.05 5.44 -30.93
CA GLN A 220 -8.33 5.26 -32.35
C GLN A 220 -9.35 6.34 -32.70
N ASN A 221 -8.85 7.42 -33.32
CA ASN A 221 -9.68 8.45 -33.93
C ASN A 221 -10.63 7.76 -34.92
N ALA A 222 -11.92 7.87 -34.66
CA ALA A 222 -13.00 7.54 -35.59
C ALA A 222 -13.51 8.83 -36.22
#